data_AF-A0A7W7M297-F1
#
_entry.id   AF-A0A7W7M297-F1
#
_cell.length_a   1.000
_cell.length_b   1.000
_cell.length_c   1.000
_cell.angle_alpha   90.00
_cell.angle_beta   90.00
_cell.angle_gamma   90.00
#
_symmetry.space_group_name_H-M   'P 1'
#
loop_
_entity.id
_entity.type
_entity.pdbx_description
1 polymer ?
#
loop_
_entity_poly.entity_id
_entity_poly.type
_entity_poly.pdbx_seq_one_letter_code
_entity_poly.pdbx_strand_id
1 'polypeptide(L)'
;MTGTAVRSPSGEIVGLAVVFRPVADARRPEGAGGAGESTGPVLSALDAQVLEGVAGGESTVQLASRLYLSRQGIEYRVGQMLRRFDAPNRPALVARAHALGMFAAGQWPPRVLPERVR
;
A
#
# COMPACT_ATOMS: atom_id res chain seq x y z
N MET A 1 7.53 0.28 -20.89
CA MET A 1 8.67 0.04 -19.98
C MET A 1 9.88 -0.29 -20.84
N THR A 2 11.01 0.36 -20.61
CA THR A 2 12.25 0.11 -21.38
C THR A 2 13.39 -0.15 -20.40
N GLY A 3 14.08 -1.28 -20.56
CA GLY A 3 15.27 -1.60 -19.78
C GLY A 3 16.52 -1.47 -20.65
N THR A 4 17.58 -0.86 -20.10
CA THR A 4 18.89 -0.73 -20.76
C THR A 4 19.98 -1.21 -19.80
N ALA A 5 20.84 -2.12 -20.28
CA ALA A 5 22.00 -2.58 -19.52
C ALA A 5 23.07 -1.48 -19.53
N VAL A 6 23.53 -1.09 -18.34
CA VAL A 6 24.66 -0.16 -18.18
C VAL A 6 25.93 -0.99 -18.23
N ARG A 7 26.80 -0.69 -19.20
CA ARG A 7 28.07 -1.39 -19.39
C ARG A 7 29.24 -0.48 -19.05
N SER A 8 30.27 -1.04 -18.43
CA SER A 8 31.57 -0.39 -18.29
C SER A 8 32.26 -0.25 -19.66
N PRO A 9 33.32 0.56 -19.77
CA PRO A 9 34.16 0.58 -20.97
C PRO A 9 34.80 -0.77 -21.32
N SER A 10 34.95 -1.67 -20.34
CA SER A 10 35.41 -3.05 -20.55
C SER A 10 34.30 -4.00 -21.05
N GLY A 11 33.06 -3.53 -21.20
CA GLY A 11 31.92 -4.30 -21.70
C GLY A 11 31.13 -5.07 -20.64
N GLU A 12 31.61 -5.08 -19.39
CA GLU A 12 30.94 -5.72 -18.26
C GLU A 12 29.65 -4.98 -17.88
N ILE A 13 28.59 -5.71 -17.55
CA ILE A 13 27.34 -5.11 -17.08
C ILE A 13 27.53 -4.68 -15.62
N VAL A 14 27.47 -3.38 -15.38
CA VAL A 14 27.62 -2.78 -14.04
C VAL A 14 26.29 -2.36 -13.42
N GLY A 15 25.19 -2.41 -14.19
CA GLY A 15 23.86 -2.11 -13.67
C GLY A 15 22.76 -2.22 -14.72
N LEU A 16 21.52 -2.02 -14.28
CA LEU A 16 20.33 -1.99 -15.13
C LEU A 16 19.60 -0.66 -14.91
N ALA A 17 19.40 0.11 -15.97
CA ALA A 17 18.52 1.27 -15.96
C ALA A 17 17.15 0.88 -16.51
N VAL A 18 16.08 1.21 -15.78
CA VAL A 18 14.71 0.94 -16.19
C VAL A 18 13.92 2.24 -16.24
N VAL A 19 13.45 2.61 -17.41
CA VAL A 19 12.59 3.77 -17.60
C VAL A 19 11.14 3.31 -17.61
N PHE A 20 10.41 3.74 -16.58
CA PHE A 20 8.96 3.67 -16.54
C PHE A 20 8.41 4.98 -17.10
N ARG A 21 7.75 4.92 -18.24
CA ARG A 21 6.84 6.00 -18.63
C ARG A 21 5.55 5.77 -17.86
N PRO A 22 5.17 6.65 -16.92
CA PRO A 22 3.82 6.59 -16.40
C PRO A 22 2.90 6.71 -17.62
N VAL A 23 1.97 5.76 -17.77
CA VAL A 23 0.81 6.00 -18.62
C VAL A 23 0.17 7.24 -18.01
N ALA A 24 0.23 8.36 -18.74
CA ALA A 24 -0.39 9.62 -18.33
C ALA A 24 -1.76 9.26 -17.77
N ASP A 25 -2.00 9.64 -16.51
CA ASP A 25 -3.10 9.19 -15.65
C ASP A 25 -4.18 8.58 -16.50
N ALA A 26 -4.21 7.24 -16.55
CA ALA A 26 -5.29 6.53 -17.21
C ALA A 26 -6.55 7.23 -16.71
N ARG A 27 -7.20 7.96 -17.64
CA ARG A 27 -8.26 8.91 -17.31
C ARG A 27 -9.07 8.26 -16.21
N ARG A 28 -9.25 8.99 -15.10
CA ARG A 28 -10.31 8.74 -14.12
C ARG A 28 -11.44 8.06 -14.88
N PRO A 29 -11.94 6.88 -14.49
CA PRO A 29 -13.18 6.40 -15.06
C PRO A 29 -14.25 7.43 -14.68
N GLU A 30 -14.37 8.47 -15.50
CA GLU A 30 -15.51 9.36 -15.62
C GLU A 30 -16.64 8.46 -16.11
N GLY A 31 -17.23 7.74 -15.17
CA GLY A 31 -18.04 6.56 -15.46
C GLY A 31 -18.25 5.61 -14.29
N ALA A 32 -17.50 5.69 -13.19
CA ALA A 32 -17.89 5.06 -11.93
C ALA A 32 -18.78 5.99 -11.07
N GLY A 33 -19.69 6.71 -11.73
CA GLY A 33 -20.85 7.35 -11.10
C GLY A 33 -21.96 6.34 -10.82
N GLY A 34 -21.59 5.20 -10.23
CA GLY A 34 -22.51 4.20 -9.71
C GLY A 34 -22.29 4.11 -8.22
N ALA A 35 -23.20 4.70 -7.45
CA ALA A 35 -23.29 4.56 -6.02
C ALA A 35 -23.35 3.06 -5.64
N GLY A 36 -22.21 2.50 -5.24
CA GLY A 36 -22.16 1.53 -4.16
C GLY A 36 -21.51 2.27 -3.01
N GLU A 37 -22.23 2.44 -1.91
CA GLU A 37 -21.72 3.00 -0.66
C GLU A 37 -20.29 2.56 -0.41
N SER A 38 -19.43 3.46 0.09
CA SER A 38 -18.08 3.14 0.56
C SER A 38 -18.13 1.97 1.56
N THR A 39 -18.04 0.73 1.07
CA THR A 39 -18.33 -0.49 1.84
C THR A 39 -17.10 -1.02 2.58
N GLY A 40 -15.98 -0.30 2.50
CA GLY A 40 -14.77 -0.67 3.20
C GLY A 40 -14.91 -0.50 4.72
N PRO A 41 -14.23 -1.33 5.52
CA PRO A 41 -14.26 -1.22 6.97
C PRO A 41 -13.72 0.13 7.48
N VAL A 42 -14.38 0.74 8.47
CA VAL A 42 -13.84 1.89 9.20
C VAL A 42 -12.83 1.44 10.26
N LEU A 43 -11.59 1.91 10.19
CA LEU A 43 -10.49 1.53 11.08
C LEU A 43 -10.37 2.47 12.26
N SER A 44 -9.75 2.00 13.35
CA SER A 44 -9.23 2.91 14.37
C SER A 44 -8.07 3.73 13.80
N ALA A 45 -7.80 4.91 14.34
CA ALA A 45 -6.63 5.71 13.95
C ALA A 45 -5.31 4.92 14.00
N LEU A 46 -5.16 4.02 14.97
CA LEU A 46 -3.97 3.20 15.11
C LEU A 46 -3.89 2.09 14.04
N ASP A 47 -5.00 1.40 13.75
CA ASP A 47 -4.99 0.36 12.71
C ASP A 47 -4.83 0.97 11.31
N ALA A 48 -5.32 2.19 11.09
CA ALA A 48 -5.05 2.96 9.88
C ALA A 48 -3.55 3.24 9.72
N GLN A 49 -2.87 3.74 10.76
CA GLN A 49 -1.41 3.97 10.73
C GLN A 49 -0.60 2.67 10.53
N VAL A 50 -1.08 1.54 11.06
CA VAL A 50 -0.49 0.23 10.81
C VAL A 50 -0.68 -0.17 9.34
N LEU A 51 -1.89 -0.01 8.79
CA LEU A 51 -2.20 -0.31 7.39
C LEU A 51 -1.37 0.55 6.42
N GLU A 52 -1.21 1.84 6.70
CA GLU A 52 -0.36 2.75 5.93
C GLU A 52 1.10 2.32 5.96
N GLY A 53 1.64 1.96 7.13
CA GLY A 53 3.02 1.50 7.22
C GLY A 53 3.22 0.14 6.54
N VAL A 54 2.25 -0.78 6.64
CA VAL A 54 2.24 -2.04 5.88
C VAL A 54 2.27 -1.76 4.38
N ALA A 55 1.42 -0.85 3.88
CA ALA A 55 1.33 -0.48 2.47
C ALA A 55 2.58 0.27 1.98
N GLY A 56 3.23 1.03 2.87
CA GLY A 56 4.52 1.69 2.63
C GLY A 56 5.72 0.74 2.70
N GLY A 57 5.53 -0.55 3.04
CA GLY A 57 6.58 -1.55 3.09
C GLY A 57 7.35 -1.63 4.41
N GLU A 58 6.85 -1.02 5.49
CA GLU A 58 7.47 -1.12 6.81
C GLU A 58 7.40 -2.56 7.36
N SER A 59 8.52 -3.03 7.89
CA SER A 59 8.59 -4.28 8.66
C SER A 59 7.83 -4.17 9.99
N THR A 60 7.46 -5.31 10.58
CA THR A 60 6.85 -5.36 11.91
C THR A 60 7.71 -4.65 12.96
N VAL A 61 9.04 -4.70 12.85
CA VAL A 61 9.96 -4.03 13.78
C VAL A 61 9.88 -2.52 13.65
N GLN A 62 9.93 -2.01 12.41
CA GLN A 62 9.83 -0.56 12.15
C GLN A 62 8.49 -0.01 12.65
N LEU A 63 7.39 -0.72 12.38
CA LEU A 63 6.07 -0.36 12.90
C LEU A 63 6.01 -0.36 14.43
N ALA A 64 6.56 -1.40 15.07
CA ALA A 64 6.58 -1.51 16.52
C ALA A 64 7.35 -0.34 17.16
N SER A 65 8.52 -0.01 16.61
CA SER A 65 9.33 1.13 17.05
C SER A 65 8.63 2.46 16.81
N ARG A 66 8.04 2.68 15.63
CA ARG A 66 7.40 3.96 15.26
C ARG A 66 6.10 4.22 16.03
N LEU A 67 5.33 3.17 16.31
CA LEU A 67 4.03 3.26 16.97
C LEU A 67 4.11 3.01 18.48
N TYR A 68 5.31 2.83 19.03
CA TYR A 68 5.55 2.54 20.45
C TYR A 68 4.75 1.33 20.96
N LEU A 69 4.70 0.27 20.15
CA LEU A 69 4.02 -0.99 20.46
C LEU A 69 5.00 -2.15 20.48
N SER A 70 4.60 -3.26 21.12
CA SER A 70 5.34 -4.51 20.98
C SER A 70 5.20 -5.08 19.57
N ARG A 71 6.19 -5.86 19.12
CA ARG A 71 6.12 -6.59 17.84
C ARG A 71 4.88 -7.49 17.75
N GLN A 72 4.59 -8.21 18.84
CA GLN A 72 3.39 -9.04 18.93
C GLN A 72 2.10 -8.22 18.86
N GLY A 73 2.08 -7.01 19.45
CA GLY A 73 0.96 -6.08 19.34
C GLY A 73 0.69 -5.64 17.90
N ILE A 74 1.75 -5.39 17.11
CA ILE A 74 1.64 -5.11 15.67
C ILE A 74 1.13 -6.34 14.91
N GLU A 75 1.72 -7.51 15.15
CA GLU A 75 1.31 -8.76 14.49
C GLU A 75 -0.15 -9.11 14.78
N TYR A 76 -0.60 -8.91 16.01
CA TYR A 76 -1.99 -9.09 16.40
C TYR A 76 -2.92 -8.19 15.59
N ARG A 77 -2.60 -6.89 15.49
CA ARG A 77 -3.39 -5.92 14.70
C ARG A 77 -3.42 -6.25 13.22
N VAL A 78 -2.26 -6.61 12.64
CA VAL A 78 -2.19 -7.07 11.25
C VAL A 78 -3.04 -8.34 11.05
N GLY A 79 -2.99 -9.29 11.99
CA GLY A 79 -3.83 -10.49 11.96
C GLY A 79 -5.33 -10.19 12.04
N GLN A 80 -5.74 -9.22 12.85
CA GLN A 80 -7.12 -8.72 12.89
C GLN A 80 -7.54 -8.10 11.56
N MET A 81 -6.66 -7.30 10.94
CA MET A 81 -6.94 -6.72 9.62
C MET A 81 -6.97 -7.77 8.52
N LEU A 82 -6.10 -8.78 8.53
CA LEU A 82 -6.16 -9.88 7.57
C LEU A 82 -7.53 -10.55 7.57
N ARG A 83 -8.09 -10.85 8.76
CA ARG A 83 -9.47 -11.36 8.87
C ARG A 83 -10.51 -10.37 8.39
N ARG A 84 -10.41 -9.11 8.83
CA ARG A 84 -11.41 -8.07 8.53
C ARG A 84 -11.50 -7.73 7.03
N PHE A 85 -10.38 -7.80 6.33
CA PHE A 85 -10.30 -7.56 4.90
C PHE A 85 -10.42 -8.85 4.07
N ASP A 86 -10.62 -10.02 4.69
CA ASP A 86 -10.61 -11.32 4.01
C ASP A 86 -9.31 -11.58 3.20
N ALA A 87 -8.18 -11.14 3.75
CA ALA A 87 -6.87 -11.25 3.11
C ALA A 87 -6.06 -12.44 3.67
N PRO A 88 -5.53 -13.34 2.83
CA PRO A 88 -4.76 -14.50 3.28
C PRO A 88 -3.33 -14.18 3.73
N ASN A 89 -2.80 -13.00 3.38
CA ASN A 89 -1.44 -12.58 3.71
C ASN A 89 -1.27 -11.06 3.63
N ARG A 90 -0.13 -10.55 4.10
CA ARG A 90 0.15 -9.12 4.23
C ARG A 90 0.11 -8.36 2.88
N PRO A 91 0.67 -8.86 1.76
CA PRO A 91 0.47 -8.23 0.45
C PRO A 91 -0.99 -8.21 -0.01
N ALA A 92 -1.73 -9.30 0.21
CA ALA A 92 -3.15 -9.35 -0.13
C ALA A 92 -3.99 -8.37 0.69
N LEU A 93 -3.60 -8.09 1.95
CA LEU A 93 -4.23 -7.04 2.76
C LEU A 93 -4.12 -5.67 2.07
N VAL A 94 -2.92 -5.32 1.59
CA VAL A 94 -2.68 -4.06 0.87
C VAL A 94 -3.50 -4.01 -0.42
N ALA A 95 -3.49 -5.09 -1.22
CA ALA A 95 -4.25 -5.18 -2.46
C ALA A 95 -5.76 -5.01 -2.22
N ARG A 96 -6.32 -5.67 -1.21
CA ARG A 96 -7.74 -5.54 -0.85
C ARG A 96 -8.08 -4.17 -0.31
N ALA A 97 -7.20 -3.55 0.48
CA ALA A 97 -7.37 -2.17 0.93
C ALA A 97 -7.41 -1.19 -0.26
N HIS A 98 -6.58 -1.39 -1.29
CA HIS A 98 -6.68 -0.63 -2.54
C HIS A 98 -8.00 -0.86 -3.26
N ALA A 99 -8.42 -2.13 -3.43
CA ALA A 99 -9.66 -2.47 -4.12
C ALA A 99 -10.91 -1.89 -3.43
N LEU A 100 -10.89 -1.80 -2.10
CA LEU A 100 -11.96 -1.19 -1.29
C LEU A 100 -11.87 0.34 -1.22
N GLY A 101 -10.91 0.96 -1.91
CA GLY A 101 -10.72 2.41 -1.90
C GLY A 101 -10.36 2.95 -0.52
N MET A 102 -9.55 2.23 0.27
CA MET A 102 -9.10 2.71 1.58
C MET A 102 -8.09 3.84 1.46
N PHE A 103 -7.30 3.88 0.39
CA PHE A 103 -6.19 4.81 0.22
C PHE A 103 -6.53 6.00 -0.69
N ALA A 104 -5.95 7.16 -0.38
CA ALA A 104 -6.00 8.34 -1.24
C ALA A 104 -5.35 8.06 -2.60
N ALA A 105 -6.05 8.40 -3.69
CA ALA A 105 -5.55 8.23 -5.05
C ALA A 105 -4.37 9.18 -5.33
N GLY A 106 -3.38 8.71 -6.09
CA GLY A 106 -2.23 9.51 -6.51
C GLY A 106 -1.21 9.84 -5.40
N GLN A 107 -1.36 9.29 -4.19
CA GLN A 107 -0.46 9.55 -3.08
C GLN A 107 0.46 8.36 -2.79
N TRP A 108 1.77 8.63 -2.75
CA TRP A 108 2.79 7.68 -2.31
C TRP A 108 3.69 8.28 -1.22
N PRO A 109 3.98 7.56 -0.13
CA PRO A 109 3.41 6.25 0.23
C PRO A 109 1.89 6.34 0.48
N PRO A 110 1.14 5.21 0.39
CA PRO A 110 -0.32 5.25 0.52
C PRO A 110 -0.76 5.81 1.88
N ARG A 111 -1.86 6.57 1.89
CA ARG A 111 -2.49 7.10 3.11
C ARG A 111 -3.95 6.74 3.15
N VAL A 112 -4.45 6.34 4.31
CA VAL A 112 -5.86 5.99 4.51
C VAL A 112 -6.69 7.27 4.46
N LEU A 113 -7.81 7.20 3.73
CA LEU A 113 -8.76 8.31 3.63
C LEU A 113 -9.35 8.66 5.00
N PRO A 114 -9.47 9.95 5.38
CA PRO A 114 -10.00 10.36 6.69
C PRO A 114 -11.36 9.75 7.01
N GLU A 115 -12.25 9.61 6.02
CA GLU A 115 -13.58 9.01 6.17
C GLU A 115 -13.56 7.50 6.49
N ARG A 116 -12.39 6.84 6.36
CA ARG A 116 -12.19 5.44 6.74
C ARG A 116 -11.60 5.28 8.13
N VAL A 117 -11.48 6.37 8.90
CA VAL A 117 -10.94 6.38 10.26
C VAL A 117 -12.02 6.84 11.25
N ARG A 118 -12.14 6.13 12.39
CA ARG A 118 -12.99 6.49 13.54
C ARG A 118 -12.15 6.90 14.74
#